data_AF-A0A9R0CYT4-F1
#
_entry.id   AF-A0A9R0CYT4-F1
#
_cell.length_a   1.000
_cell.length_b   1.000
_cell.length_c   1.000
_cell.angle_alpha   90.00
_cell.angle_beta   90.00
_cell.angle_gamma   90.00
#
_symmetry.space_group_name_H-M   'P 1'
#
loop_
_entity.id
_entity.type
_entity.pdbx_description
1 polymer ?
#
loop_
_entity_poly.entity_id
_entity_poly.type
_entity_poly.pdbx_seq_one_letter_code
_entity_poly.pdbx_strand_id
1 'polypeptide(L)'
;MYRFVILSVVVVSALADDMDIRECGRIFHPPPPGCCKENNVVKNKEMLADELKECFDAPGPKDPVKCELDLCIAKKRGFATDDGKLDLKKFEEVISKDVTDKDVLDEIKTKCINGDLNNYGPPDFCDFIKIKHCVTLHLMNQCSEWSDDDKCQKVKELVGKCAKII
;
A
#
# COMPACT_ATOMS: atom_id res chain seq x y z
N MET A 1 -41.12 8.17 -48.60
CA MET A 1 -39.68 8.46 -48.40
C MET A 1 -39.38 8.37 -46.90
N TYR A 2 -38.96 7.21 -46.40
CA TYR A 2 -38.60 7.02 -44.98
C TYR A 2 -37.10 7.26 -44.80
N ARG A 3 -36.76 8.33 -44.08
CA ARG A 3 -35.38 8.63 -43.67
C ARG A 3 -35.07 7.79 -42.43
N PHE A 4 -34.22 6.78 -42.57
CA PHE A 4 -33.59 6.11 -41.43
C PHE A 4 -32.34 6.91 -41.05
N VAL A 5 -32.41 7.60 -39.90
CA VAL A 5 -31.25 8.19 -39.24
C VAL A 5 -30.63 7.09 -38.38
N ILE A 6 -29.51 6.54 -38.82
CA ILE A 6 -28.74 5.57 -38.04
C ILE A 6 -27.92 6.36 -37.01
N LEU A 7 -28.42 6.40 -35.77
CA LEU A 7 -27.67 6.86 -34.60
C LEU A 7 -26.61 5.80 -34.26
N SER A 8 -25.42 5.96 -34.82
CA SER A 8 -24.24 5.20 -34.40
C SER A 8 -23.79 5.69 -33.02
N VAL A 9 -24.32 5.08 -31.97
CA VAL A 9 -23.78 5.22 -30.61
C VAL A 9 -22.47 4.44 -30.58
N VAL A 10 -21.35 5.17 -30.68
CA VAL A 10 -20.03 4.62 -30.37
C VAL A 10 -20.00 4.41 -28.87
N VAL A 11 -20.37 3.21 -28.43
CA VAL A 11 -20.12 2.75 -27.07
C VAL A 11 -18.61 2.52 -26.98
N VAL A 12 -17.88 3.53 -26.51
CA VAL A 12 -16.51 3.34 -26.02
C VAL A 12 -16.66 2.58 -24.72
N SER A 13 -16.71 1.25 -24.81
CA SER A 13 -16.52 0.38 -23.67
C SER A 13 -15.11 0.65 -23.15
N ALA A 14 -15.03 1.42 -22.06
CA ALA A 14 -13.84 1.53 -21.26
C ALA A 14 -13.46 0.13 -20.80
N LEU A 15 -12.48 -0.46 -21.48
CA LEU A 15 -11.70 -1.57 -20.96
C LEU A 15 -10.83 -0.98 -19.85
N ALA A 16 -11.44 -0.63 -18.72
CA ALA A 16 -10.72 -0.75 -17.47
C ALA A 16 -10.60 -2.26 -17.28
N ASP A 17 -9.46 -2.82 -17.66
CA ASP A 17 -9.11 -4.18 -17.27
C ASP A 17 -9.36 -4.25 -15.76
N ASP A 18 -10.33 -5.07 -15.35
CA ASP A 18 -10.58 -5.45 -13.95
C ASP A 18 -9.33 -6.19 -13.46
N MET A 19 -8.28 -5.44 -13.21
CA MET A 19 -7.03 -5.97 -12.69
C MET A 19 -7.33 -6.35 -11.26
N ASP A 20 -7.32 -7.66 -11.00
CA ASP A 20 -7.72 -8.23 -9.73
C ASP A 20 -6.85 -7.61 -8.63
N ILE A 21 -7.48 -6.97 -7.64
CA ILE A 21 -6.83 -6.45 -6.43
C ILE A 21 -5.90 -7.50 -5.76
N ARG A 22 -6.19 -8.79 -5.97
CA ARG A 22 -5.35 -9.92 -5.56
C ARG A 22 -4.00 -9.96 -6.27
N GLU A 23 -3.92 -9.47 -7.51
CA GLU A 23 -2.66 -9.35 -8.25
C GLU A 23 -1.76 -8.30 -7.59
N CYS A 24 -2.29 -7.13 -7.22
CA CYS A 24 -1.55 -6.12 -6.45
C CYS A 24 -1.15 -6.63 -5.05
N GLY A 25 -1.93 -7.55 -4.47
CA GLY A 25 -1.57 -8.26 -3.25
C GLY A 25 -0.23 -9.00 -3.30
N ARG A 26 0.24 -9.39 -4.50
CA ARG A 26 1.53 -10.08 -4.69
C ARG A 26 2.75 -9.20 -4.43
N ILE A 27 2.59 -7.87 -4.42
CA ILE A 27 3.64 -6.93 -4.01
C ILE A 27 4.06 -7.21 -2.56
N PHE A 28 3.15 -7.73 -1.72
CA PHE A 28 3.31 -7.78 -0.27
C PHE A 28 3.65 -9.19 0.29
N HIS A 29 3.73 -10.22 -0.55
CA HIS A 29 3.92 -11.61 -0.12
C HIS A 29 5.04 -12.39 -0.83
N PRO A 30 6.18 -12.53 -0.14
CA PRO A 30 6.98 -11.42 0.33
C PRO A 30 7.70 -10.76 -0.86
N PRO A 31 7.75 -9.42 -0.97
CA PRO A 31 8.71 -8.78 -1.86
C PRO A 31 10.11 -9.18 -1.34
N PRO A 32 11.03 -9.63 -2.20
CA PRO A 32 12.38 -9.94 -1.76
C PRO A 32 12.95 -8.72 -1.01
N PRO A 33 13.46 -8.89 0.23
CA PRO A 33 14.15 -7.80 0.91
C PRO A 33 15.24 -7.27 -0.03
N GLY A 34 15.30 -5.94 -0.18
CA GLY A 34 16.29 -5.28 -1.04
C GLY A 34 15.91 -5.09 -2.51
N CYS A 35 14.65 -5.30 -2.91
CA CYS A 35 14.24 -4.94 -4.28
C CYS A 35 14.32 -3.45 -4.58
N CYS A 36 14.02 -2.61 -3.60
CA CYS A 36 14.33 -1.20 -3.66
C CYS A 36 15.61 -0.95 -2.85
N LYS A 37 16.70 -0.63 -3.54
CA LYS A 37 18.01 -0.42 -2.93
C LYS A 37 18.07 0.94 -2.25
N GLU A 38 17.52 1.95 -2.90
CA GLU A 38 17.49 3.31 -2.39
C GLU A 38 16.05 3.82 -2.32
N ASN A 39 15.62 4.11 -1.09
CA ASN A 39 14.35 4.76 -0.82
C ASN A 39 14.56 5.76 0.32
N ASN A 40 15.00 6.97 -0.02
CA ASN A 40 15.31 8.01 0.97
C ASN A 40 14.06 8.74 1.49
N VAL A 41 12.88 8.21 1.18
CA VAL A 41 11.60 8.82 1.52
C VAL A 41 11.26 8.64 3.00
N VAL A 42 11.78 7.59 3.66
CA VAL A 42 11.51 7.28 5.07
C VAL A 42 12.72 7.64 5.95
N LYS A 43 12.52 8.48 6.96
CA LYS A 43 13.54 8.81 7.98
C LYS A 43 13.82 7.64 8.93
N ASN A 44 15.04 7.60 9.45
CA ASN A 44 15.43 6.79 10.61
C ASN A 44 15.02 5.31 10.52
N LYS A 45 15.12 4.69 9.34
CA LYS A 45 14.69 3.31 9.10
C LYS A 45 15.27 2.30 10.11
N GLU A 46 16.53 2.45 10.47
CA GLU A 46 17.20 1.57 11.43
C GLU A 46 16.61 1.73 12.85
N MET A 47 16.37 2.97 13.28
CA MET A 47 15.72 3.26 14.56
C MET A 47 14.29 2.69 14.62
N LEU A 48 13.53 2.80 13.52
CA LEU A 48 12.19 2.21 13.41
C LEU A 48 12.23 0.68 13.50
N ALA A 49 13.27 0.04 12.95
CA ALA A 49 13.42 -1.41 13.04
C ALA A 49 13.66 -1.86 14.48
N ASP A 50 14.48 -1.13 15.24
CA ASP A 50 14.75 -1.42 16.65
C ASP A 50 13.52 -1.20 17.55
N GLU A 51 12.79 -0.10 17.36
CA GLU A 51 11.56 0.20 18.11
C GLU A 51 10.46 -0.86 17.94
N LEU A 52 10.43 -1.51 16.77
CA LEU A 52 9.42 -2.50 16.41
C LEU A 52 9.87 -3.94 16.63
N LYS A 53 11.10 -4.16 17.09
CA LYS A 53 11.70 -5.48 17.25
C LYS A 53 10.82 -6.46 18.05
N GLU A 54 10.21 -6.00 19.14
CA GLU A 54 9.32 -6.83 19.97
C GLU A 54 8.07 -7.32 19.20
N CYS A 55 7.56 -6.55 18.24
CA CYS A 55 6.47 -6.99 17.38
C CYS A 55 6.93 -8.07 16.40
N PHE A 56 8.22 -8.05 16.01
CA PHE A 56 8.82 -9.07 15.16
C PHE A 56 9.16 -10.36 15.90
N ASP A 57 9.58 -10.25 17.17
CA ASP A 57 10.06 -11.36 18.00
C ASP A 57 8.94 -12.12 18.75
N ALA A 58 7.69 -11.66 18.66
CA ALA A 58 6.56 -12.31 19.32
C ALA A 58 6.40 -13.80 18.89
N PRO A 59 6.33 -14.76 19.84
CA PRO A 59 6.26 -16.18 19.54
C PRO A 59 4.89 -16.58 18.99
N GLY A 60 4.89 -17.44 17.96
CA GLY A 60 3.69 -18.03 17.35
C GLY A 60 3.57 -17.73 15.85
N PRO A 61 2.78 -18.52 15.10
CA PRO A 61 2.48 -18.20 13.71
C PRO A 61 1.71 -16.89 13.65
N LYS A 62 2.30 -15.87 13.02
CA LYS A 62 1.61 -14.63 12.69
C LYS A 62 0.64 -14.94 11.57
N ASP A 63 -0.61 -15.14 11.94
CA ASP A 63 -1.67 -15.32 10.96
C ASP A 63 -1.79 -14.01 10.16
N PRO A 64 -1.47 -14.02 8.84
CA PRO A 64 -1.49 -12.82 8.03
C PRO A 64 -2.90 -12.23 7.90
N VAL A 65 -3.95 -12.99 8.24
CA VAL A 65 -5.33 -12.50 8.26
C VAL A 65 -5.68 -11.84 9.61
N LYS A 66 -5.02 -12.22 10.70
CA LYS A 66 -5.37 -11.74 12.06
C LYS A 66 -4.74 -10.41 12.45
N CYS A 67 -3.90 -9.83 11.61
CA CYS A 67 -3.35 -8.48 11.79
C CYS A 67 -2.60 -8.23 13.10
N GLU A 68 -2.23 -9.27 13.85
CA GLU A 68 -1.63 -9.14 15.18
C GLU A 68 -0.31 -8.37 15.13
N LEU A 69 0.48 -8.61 14.09
CA LEU A 69 1.72 -7.87 13.81
C LEU A 69 1.43 -6.38 13.57
N ASP A 70 0.50 -6.10 12.66
CA ASP A 70 0.18 -4.73 12.26
C ASP A 70 -0.47 -3.93 13.40
N LEU A 71 -1.30 -4.59 14.22
CA LEU A 71 -1.86 -4.02 15.44
C LEU A 71 -0.78 -3.74 16.49
N CYS A 72 0.21 -4.64 16.66
CA CYS A 72 1.34 -4.39 17.56
C CYS A 72 2.11 -3.14 17.15
N ILE A 73 2.42 -3.02 15.86
CA ILE A 73 3.09 -1.84 15.29
C ILE A 73 2.22 -0.60 15.53
N ALA A 74 0.93 -0.66 15.24
CA ALA A 74 0.01 0.45 15.43
C ALA A 74 -0.07 0.94 16.88
N LYS A 75 -0.11 0.01 17.84
CA LYS A 75 -0.10 0.35 19.28
C LYS A 75 1.21 1.00 19.70
N LYS A 76 2.36 0.43 19.32
CA LYS A 76 3.67 1.01 19.67
C LYS A 76 3.87 2.39 19.06
N ARG A 77 3.38 2.60 17.84
CA ARG A 77 3.51 3.87 17.12
C ARG A 77 2.39 4.86 17.43
N GLY A 78 1.41 4.48 18.25
CA GLY A 78 0.35 5.37 18.75
C GLY A 78 -0.75 5.71 17.74
N PHE A 79 -1.00 4.84 16.75
CA PHE A 79 -2.08 5.01 15.76
C PHE A 79 -3.15 3.90 15.81
N ALA A 80 -3.17 3.11 16.88
CA ALA A 80 -4.31 2.27 17.22
C ALA A 80 -5.17 2.94 18.30
N THR A 81 -6.48 2.85 18.17
CA THR A 81 -7.43 3.20 19.23
C THR A 81 -7.39 2.17 20.37
N ASP A 82 -7.97 2.52 21.52
CA ASP A 82 -8.06 1.62 22.69
C ASP A 82 -8.85 0.33 22.39
N ASP A 83 -9.84 0.40 21.49
CA ASP A 83 -10.61 -0.76 21.01
C ASP A 83 -9.91 -1.53 19.87
N GLY A 84 -8.67 -1.20 19.55
CA GLY A 84 -7.83 -1.93 18.60
C GLY A 84 -8.16 -1.67 17.13
N LYS A 85 -8.72 -0.49 16.81
CA LYS A 85 -9.00 -0.05 15.44
C LYS A 85 -7.95 0.95 14.95
N LEU A 86 -7.90 1.16 13.64
CA LEU A 86 -7.02 2.14 13.02
C LEU A 86 -7.50 3.56 13.32
N ASP A 87 -6.65 4.37 13.97
CA ASP A 87 -6.86 5.80 14.10
C ASP A 87 -6.15 6.52 12.94
N LEU A 88 -6.90 6.84 11.89
CA LEU A 88 -6.38 7.50 10.69
C LEU A 88 -5.77 8.89 10.97
N LYS A 89 -6.29 9.63 11.96
CA LYS A 89 -5.74 10.95 12.31
C LYS A 89 -4.38 10.80 12.96
N LYS A 90 -4.25 9.86 13.90
CA LYS A 90 -2.96 9.54 14.52
C LYS A 90 -1.98 8.93 13.52
N PHE A 91 -2.48 8.11 12.59
CA PHE A 91 -1.66 7.59 11.50
C PHE A 91 -1.11 8.73 10.63
N GLU A 92 -1.93 9.73 10.29
CA GLU A 92 -1.47 10.91 9.55
C GLU A 92 -0.37 11.68 10.29
N GLU A 93 -0.52 11.88 11.61
CA GLU A 93 0.49 12.53 12.45
C GLU A 93 1.82 11.76 12.44
N VAL A 94 1.77 10.42 12.45
CA VAL A 94 2.95 9.55 12.43
C VAL A 94 3.61 9.57 11.05
N ILE A 95 2.86 9.33 9.97
CA ILE A 95 3.44 9.22 8.62
C ILE A 95 4.01 10.56 8.15
N SER A 96 3.43 11.70 8.57
CA SER A 96 3.96 13.04 8.27
C SER A 96 5.32 13.33 8.92
N LYS A 97 5.72 12.56 9.95
CA LYS A 97 7.04 12.66 10.58
C LYS A 97 8.07 11.79 9.88
N ASP A 98 7.63 10.62 9.42
CA ASP A 98 8.48 9.60 8.81
C ASP A 98 8.82 9.90 7.36
N VAL A 99 7.86 10.40 6.60
CA VAL A 99 7.98 10.63 5.16
C VAL A 99 8.57 12.02 4.90
N THR A 100 9.72 12.08 4.23
CA THR A 100 10.45 13.33 3.91
C THR A 100 9.98 13.99 2.64
N ASP A 101 9.60 13.18 1.66
CA ASP A 101 9.16 13.64 0.36
C ASP A 101 7.72 14.12 0.43
N LYS A 102 7.49 15.36 0.01
CA LYS A 102 6.18 16.01 0.10
C LYS A 102 5.19 15.42 -0.89
N ASP A 103 5.63 15.11 -2.10
CA ASP A 103 4.75 14.60 -3.15
C ASP A 103 4.27 13.20 -2.76
N VAL A 104 5.17 12.38 -2.19
CA VAL A 104 4.81 11.04 -1.68
C VAL A 104 3.89 11.14 -0.46
N LEU A 105 4.15 12.08 0.45
CA LEU A 105 3.27 12.29 1.60
C LEU A 105 1.87 12.74 1.17
N ASP A 106 1.77 13.63 0.17
CA ASP A 106 0.50 14.11 -0.36
C ASP A 106 -0.27 12.99 -1.10
N GLU A 107 0.44 12.14 -1.84
CA GLU A 107 -0.13 10.90 -2.42
C GLU A 107 -0.70 9.99 -1.32
N ILE A 108 0.08 9.71 -0.27
CA ILE A 108 -0.37 8.87 0.86
C ILE A 108 -1.60 9.48 1.54
N LYS A 109 -1.60 10.79 1.82
CA LYS A 109 -2.76 11.46 2.44
C LYS A 109 -4.00 11.36 1.56
N THR A 110 -3.85 11.62 0.28
CA THR A 110 -4.96 11.62 -0.67
C THR A 110 -5.51 10.21 -0.91
N LYS A 111 -4.62 9.23 -1.10
CA LYS A 111 -4.97 7.89 -1.57
C LYS A 111 -5.16 6.87 -0.45
N CYS A 112 -4.47 7.03 0.69
CA CYS A 112 -4.51 6.09 1.81
C CYS A 112 -5.37 6.59 2.97
N ILE A 113 -5.31 7.88 3.30
CA ILE A 113 -6.02 8.42 4.47
C ILE A 113 -7.42 8.90 4.08
N ASN A 114 -7.51 9.66 2.99
CA ASN A 114 -8.77 10.21 2.47
C ASN A 114 -9.41 9.33 1.37
N GLY A 115 -8.72 8.26 0.96
CA GLY A 115 -9.16 7.34 -0.09
C GLY A 115 -9.89 6.11 0.44
N ASP A 116 -10.32 5.24 -0.48
CA ASP A 116 -10.95 3.97 -0.14
C ASP A 116 -9.90 2.87 0.09
N LEU A 117 -9.74 2.45 1.35
CA LEU A 117 -8.81 1.38 1.72
C LEU A 117 -9.18 0.02 1.13
N ASN A 118 -10.42 -0.19 0.69
CA ASN A 118 -10.83 -1.43 0.06
C ASN A 118 -10.17 -1.65 -1.31
N ASN A 119 -9.50 -0.64 -1.87
CA ASN A 119 -8.69 -0.79 -3.09
C ASN A 119 -7.33 -1.45 -2.84
N TYR A 120 -6.94 -1.68 -1.58
CA TYR A 120 -5.60 -2.18 -1.21
C TYR A 120 -5.58 -3.57 -0.58
N GLY A 121 -6.73 -4.24 -0.53
CA GLY A 121 -6.78 -5.64 -0.14
C GLY A 121 -8.19 -6.24 -0.18
N PRO A 122 -8.27 -7.58 -0.15
CA PRO A 122 -9.53 -8.29 0.02
C PRO A 122 -10.38 -7.77 1.20
N PRO A 123 -11.73 -7.94 1.15
CA PRO A 123 -12.63 -7.45 2.20
C PRO A 123 -12.33 -8.02 3.60
N ASP A 124 -11.79 -9.23 3.69
CA ASP A 124 -11.42 -9.93 4.91
C ASP A 124 -10.11 -9.43 5.55
N PHE A 125 -9.33 -8.62 4.84
CA PHE A 125 -8.17 -7.96 5.44
C PHE A 125 -8.65 -6.87 6.41
N CYS A 126 -8.02 -6.81 7.58
CA CYS A 126 -8.25 -5.68 8.48
C CYS A 126 -7.67 -4.38 7.88
N ASP A 127 -8.13 -3.26 8.43
CA ASP A 127 -7.73 -1.92 7.99
C ASP A 127 -6.22 -1.68 8.13
N PHE A 128 -5.55 -2.29 9.12
CA PHE A 128 -4.09 -2.14 9.28
C PHE A 128 -3.29 -2.76 8.13
N ILE A 129 -3.75 -3.87 7.56
CA ILE A 129 -3.09 -4.46 6.38
C ILE A 129 -3.35 -3.59 5.16
N LYS A 130 -4.60 -3.15 4.97
CA LYS A 130 -4.98 -2.30 3.84
C LYS A 130 -4.20 -0.97 3.83
N ILE A 131 -4.09 -0.29 4.99
CA ILE A 131 -3.30 0.94 5.09
C ILE A 131 -1.80 0.70 4.85
N LYS A 132 -1.25 -0.41 5.38
CA LYS A 132 0.15 -0.82 5.13
C LYS A 132 0.40 -1.04 3.64
N HIS A 133 -0.50 -1.73 2.96
CA HIS A 133 -0.41 -1.99 1.52
C HIS A 133 -0.47 -0.70 0.71
N CYS A 134 -1.39 0.20 1.05
CA CYS A 134 -1.49 1.50 0.41
C CYS A 134 -0.19 2.30 0.50
N VAL A 135 0.33 2.45 1.72
CA VAL A 135 1.54 3.23 1.98
C VAL A 135 2.75 2.59 1.30
N THR A 136 2.86 1.26 1.38
CA THR A 136 3.98 0.52 0.78
C THR A 136 3.97 0.65 -0.75
N LEU A 137 2.80 0.61 -1.39
CA LEU A 137 2.67 0.80 -2.83
C LEU A 137 3.24 2.16 -3.26
N HIS A 138 2.80 3.24 -2.61
CA HIS A 138 3.24 4.60 -2.95
C HIS A 138 4.71 4.83 -2.62
N LEU A 139 5.21 4.30 -1.49
CA LEU A 139 6.64 4.33 -1.18
C LEU A 139 7.49 3.57 -2.20
N MET A 140 7.03 2.41 -2.67
CA MET A 140 7.76 1.61 -3.66
C MET A 140 7.69 2.23 -5.06
N ASN A 141 6.59 2.89 -5.41
CA ASN A 141 6.45 3.58 -6.70
C ASN A 141 7.49 4.71 -6.87
N GLN A 142 8.01 5.20 -5.75
CA GLN A 142 8.98 6.29 -5.67
C GLN A 142 10.42 5.78 -5.49
N CYS A 143 10.63 4.47 -5.62
CA CYS A 143 11.95 3.87 -5.55
C CYS A 143 12.83 4.37 -6.71
N SER A 144 13.93 5.05 -6.37
CA SER A 144 14.88 5.62 -7.33
C SER A 144 15.81 4.55 -7.93
N GLU A 145 16.21 3.56 -7.12
CA GLU A 145 17.10 2.49 -7.56
C GLU A 145 16.51 1.11 -7.23
N TRP A 146 16.18 0.36 -8.28
CA TRP A 146 15.71 -1.01 -8.19
C TRP A 146 16.87 -2.01 -8.32
N SER A 147 16.74 -3.16 -7.68
CA SER A 147 17.62 -4.31 -7.93
C SER A 147 17.37 -4.90 -9.32
N ASP A 148 18.45 -5.30 -10.00
CA ASP A 148 18.41 -5.92 -11.33
C ASP A 148 17.99 -7.40 -11.30
N ASP A 149 17.74 -7.96 -10.12
CA ASP A 149 17.20 -9.32 -9.99
C ASP A 149 15.84 -9.46 -10.69
N ASP A 150 15.65 -10.57 -11.43
CA ASP A 150 14.44 -10.84 -12.20
C ASP A 150 13.15 -10.75 -11.36
N LYS A 151 13.20 -11.14 -10.08
CA LYS A 151 12.03 -11.04 -9.19
C LYS A 151 11.75 -9.58 -8.85
N CYS A 152 12.78 -8.77 -8.63
CA CYS A 152 12.64 -7.36 -8.34
C CYS A 152 12.14 -6.55 -9.54
N GLN A 153 12.53 -6.92 -10.77
CA GLN A 153 11.96 -6.32 -11.98
C GLN A 153 10.46 -6.62 -12.12
N LYS A 154 10.02 -7.85 -11.82
CA LYS A 154 8.59 -8.19 -11.79
C LYS A 154 7.82 -7.39 -10.75
N VAL A 155 8.40 -7.19 -9.56
CA VAL A 155 7.81 -6.35 -8.51
C VAL A 155 7.72 -4.88 -8.96
N LYS A 156 8.78 -4.34 -9.58
CA LYS A 156 8.79 -2.99 -10.14
C LYS A 156 7.66 -2.77 -11.16
N GLU A 157 7.51 -3.69 -12.09
CA GLU A 157 6.42 -3.64 -13.09
C GLU A 157 5.05 -3.67 -12.43
N LEU A 158 4.87 -4.55 -11.43
CA LEU A 158 3.60 -4.69 -10.72
C LEU A 158 3.26 -3.43 -9.91
N VAL A 159 4.23 -2.83 -9.22
CA VAL A 159 4.07 -1.55 -8.52
C VAL A 159 3.63 -0.46 -9.49
N GLY A 160 4.31 -0.32 -10.63
CA GLY A 160 3.97 0.71 -11.62
C GLY A 160 2.61 0.51 -12.30
N LYS A 161 2.09 -0.73 -12.34
CA LYS A 161 0.72 -1.02 -12.79
C LYS A 161 -0.30 -0.68 -11.70
N CYS A 162 -0.09 -1.20 -10.49
CA CYS A 162 -1.01 -1.02 -9.36
C CYS A 162 -1.15 0.46 -8.93
N ALA A 163 -0.06 1.24 -8.96
CA ALA A 163 -0.10 2.67 -8.62
C ALA A 163 -0.91 3.52 -9.62
N LYS A 164 -1.15 3.03 -10.84
CA LYS A 164 -1.95 3.74 -11.87
C LYS A 164 -3.43 3.42 -11.82
N ILE A 165 -3.79 2.27 -11.27
CA ILE A 165 -5.15 1.74 -11.28
C ILE A 165 -5.88 2.06 -9.97
N ILE A 166 -5.14 2.25 -8.88
CA ILE A 166 -5.68 2.51 -7.53
C ILE A 166 -5.71 4.02 -7.18
#